data_AF-A0A978SYL9-F1
#
_entry.id   AF-A0A978SYL9-F1
#
_cell.length_a   1.000
_cell.length_b   1.000
_cell.length_c   1.000
_cell.angle_alpha   90.00
_cell.angle_beta   90.00
_cell.angle_gamma   90.00
#
_symmetry.space_group_name_H-M   'P 1'
#
loop_
_entity.id
_entity.type
_entity.pdbx_description
1 polymer ?
#
loop_
_entity_poly.entity_id
_entity_poly.type
_entity_poly.pdbx_seq_one_letter_code
_entity_poly.pdbx_strand_id
1 'polypeptide(L)'
;MSGVNPAFSFESASPSDAQGVENQVALEASEKSAIVSESEYLANGDWNKRLRELGEQIAQVRQAQKISLEQLHFLTKVPLYHLKALEMGRVELLPEPIYVRGFIRRIGSALGLDGECLAASLPITALNKSVLPSYKPSKPRLELFFSPVYFYFTYIAIVIAALAALSWLSHQCKPICNYPQFTNNTVELND
;
A
#
# COMPACT_ATOMS: atom_id res chain seq x y z
N MET A 1 83.56 -29.20 -35.07
CA MET A 1 82.90 -28.92 -33.78
C MET A 1 81.52 -28.35 -34.09
N SER A 2 80.62 -29.12 -34.69
CA SER A 2 79.47 -29.81 -34.05
C SER A 2 78.95 -29.13 -32.78
N GLY A 3 77.96 -28.25 -32.95
CA GLY A 3 77.09 -27.72 -31.91
C GLY A 3 75.65 -28.02 -32.33
N VAL A 4 75.11 -29.11 -31.79
CA VAL A 4 73.75 -29.60 -32.02
C VAL A 4 72.80 -28.74 -31.18
N ASN A 5 71.90 -27.99 -31.82
CA ASN A 5 70.74 -27.39 -31.16
C ASN A 5 69.56 -28.36 -31.29
N PRO A 6 69.02 -28.92 -30.19
CA PRO A 6 67.87 -29.80 -30.25
C PRO A 6 66.58 -29.00 -30.45
N ALA A 7 65.73 -29.53 -31.31
CA ALA A 7 64.39 -29.07 -31.62
C ALA A 7 63.54 -28.91 -30.36
N PHE A 8 63.03 -27.69 -30.12
CA PHE A 8 61.96 -27.45 -29.16
C PHE A 8 60.64 -27.60 -29.91
N SER A 9 60.05 -28.79 -29.79
CA SER A 9 58.74 -29.09 -30.36
C SER A 9 57.68 -28.24 -29.65
N PHE A 10 56.84 -27.60 -30.46
CA PHE A 10 55.65 -26.88 -30.02
C PHE A 10 54.64 -27.94 -29.57
N GLU A 11 54.66 -28.28 -28.27
CA GLU A 11 53.64 -29.12 -27.63
C GLU A 11 52.33 -28.35 -27.69
N SER A 12 51.49 -28.71 -28.66
CA SER A 12 50.12 -28.22 -28.78
C SER A 12 49.35 -28.54 -27.51
N ALA A 13 49.01 -27.52 -26.72
CA ALA A 13 48.12 -27.65 -25.59
C ALA A 13 46.80 -28.29 -26.05
N SER A 14 46.59 -29.52 -25.60
CA SER A 14 45.37 -30.30 -25.78
C SER A 14 44.20 -29.60 -25.05
N PRO A 15 42.98 -29.56 -25.62
CA PRO A 15 41.86 -28.80 -25.10
C PRO A 15 41.13 -29.54 -23.95
N SER A 16 41.86 -30.13 -23.01
CA SER A 16 41.28 -30.89 -21.87
C SER A 16 41.08 -30.07 -20.60
N ASP A 17 41.61 -28.84 -20.53
CA ASP A 17 41.67 -28.10 -19.26
C ASP A 17 40.44 -27.22 -19.00
N ALA A 18 39.48 -27.16 -19.92
CA ALA A 18 38.25 -26.37 -19.77
C ALA A 18 37.10 -27.12 -19.05
N GLN A 19 37.22 -28.42 -18.80
CA GLN A 19 36.14 -29.26 -18.27
C GLN A 19 36.11 -29.40 -16.73
N GLY A 20 36.99 -28.69 -16.02
CA GLY A 20 37.04 -28.71 -14.55
C GLY A 20 36.07 -27.75 -13.85
N VAL A 21 35.68 -26.65 -14.49
CA VAL A 21 34.86 -25.60 -13.85
C VAL A 21 33.36 -25.84 -14.09
N GLU A 22 32.99 -26.39 -15.24
CA GLU A 22 31.57 -26.61 -15.61
C GLU A 22 30.93 -27.75 -14.80
N ASN A 23 31.71 -28.76 -14.43
CA ASN A 23 31.21 -29.93 -13.69
C ASN A 23 31.00 -29.66 -12.19
N GLN A 24 31.67 -28.67 -11.60
CA GLN A 24 31.43 -28.26 -10.21
C GLN A 24 30.15 -27.44 -10.05
N VAL A 25 29.82 -26.60 -11.04
CA VAL A 25 28.60 -25.77 -11.03
C VAL A 25 27.32 -26.61 -11.20
N ALA A 26 27.38 -27.72 -11.93
CA ALA A 26 26.23 -28.61 -12.14
C ALA A 26 25.91 -29.50 -10.93
N LEU A 27 26.91 -29.92 -10.16
CA LEU A 27 26.72 -30.75 -8.96
C LEU A 27 26.20 -29.93 -7.77
N GLU A 28 26.69 -28.68 -7.59
CA GLU A 28 26.17 -27.77 -6.56
C GLU A 28 24.72 -27.31 -6.85
N ALA A 29 24.32 -27.19 -8.12
CA ALA A 29 22.95 -26.87 -8.51
C ALA A 29 21.95 -28.01 -8.17
N SER A 30 22.38 -29.27 -8.28
CA SER A 30 21.55 -30.44 -7.96
C SER A 30 21.35 -30.61 -6.45
N GLU A 31 22.40 -30.43 -5.64
CA GLU A 31 22.30 -30.56 -4.17
C GLU A 31 21.51 -29.39 -3.55
N LYS A 32 21.68 -28.19 -4.11
CA LYS A 32 20.90 -27.01 -3.71
C LYS A 32 19.42 -27.11 -4.10
N SER A 33 19.08 -27.80 -5.20
CA SER A 33 17.69 -28.05 -5.59
C SER A 33 16.96 -29.04 -4.65
N ALA A 34 17.67 -30.03 -4.09
CA ALA A 34 17.10 -31.02 -3.17
C ALA A 34 16.94 -30.49 -1.73
N ILE A 35 17.86 -29.62 -1.27
CA ILE A 35 17.75 -29.00 0.05
C ILE A 35 16.68 -27.88 0.05
N VAL A 36 16.53 -27.16 -1.06
CA VAL A 36 15.44 -26.17 -1.23
C VAL A 36 14.08 -26.88 -1.25
N SER A 37 13.95 -28.04 -1.92
CA SER A 37 12.68 -28.78 -1.96
C SER A 37 12.23 -29.31 -0.61
N GLU A 38 13.12 -29.85 0.23
CA GLU A 38 12.71 -30.47 1.51
C GLU A 38 12.22 -29.42 2.53
N SER A 39 12.91 -28.29 2.61
CA SER A 39 12.54 -27.19 3.53
C SER A 39 11.27 -26.44 3.08
N GLU A 40 11.04 -26.37 1.77
CA GLU A 40 9.86 -25.73 1.18
C GLU A 40 8.63 -26.66 1.27
N TYR A 41 8.79 -27.98 1.16
CA TYR A 41 7.71 -28.94 1.36
C TYR A 41 7.19 -29.00 2.80
N LEU A 42 8.08 -28.99 3.81
CA LEU A 42 7.68 -28.98 5.21
C LEU A 42 6.97 -27.67 5.59
N ALA A 43 7.44 -26.53 5.05
CA ALA A 43 6.79 -25.23 5.25
C ALA A 43 5.42 -25.14 4.57
N ASN A 44 5.29 -25.68 3.36
CA ASN A 44 4.03 -25.70 2.61
C ASN A 44 2.99 -26.64 3.25
N GLY A 45 3.42 -27.78 3.80
CA GLY A 45 2.55 -28.71 4.51
C GLY A 45 1.89 -28.10 5.75
N ASP A 46 2.66 -27.34 6.54
CA ASP A 46 2.15 -26.64 7.73
C ASP A 46 1.17 -25.52 7.35
N TRP A 47 1.52 -24.71 6.34
CA TRP A 47 0.64 -23.64 5.86
C TRP A 47 -0.70 -24.16 5.33
N ASN A 48 -0.68 -25.20 4.49
CA ASN A 48 -1.90 -25.79 3.93
C ASN A 48 -2.83 -26.33 5.03
N LYS A 49 -2.27 -27.02 6.02
CA LYS A 49 -3.02 -27.56 7.15
C LYS A 49 -3.67 -26.44 7.95
N ARG A 50 -2.88 -25.43 8.33
CA ARG A 50 -3.37 -24.30 9.13
C ARG A 50 -4.43 -23.48 8.40
N LEU A 51 -4.25 -23.28 7.10
CA LEU A 51 -5.20 -22.56 6.26
C LEU A 51 -6.54 -23.30 6.16
N ARG A 52 -6.50 -24.63 6.06
CA ARG A 52 -7.71 -25.45 6.04
C ARG A 52 -8.48 -25.37 7.37
N GLU A 53 -7.78 -25.47 8.50
CA GLU A 53 -8.38 -25.29 9.83
C GLU A 53 -9.06 -23.90 9.98
N LEU A 54 -8.40 -22.84 9.52
CA LEU A 54 -8.97 -21.49 9.52
C LEU A 54 -10.16 -21.35 8.58
N GLY A 55 -10.09 -21.95 7.39
CA GLY A 55 -11.19 -21.97 6.43
C GLY A 55 -12.45 -22.61 7.00
N GLU A 56 -12.29 -23.74 7.68
CA GLU A 56 -13.38 -24.43 8.40
C GLU A 56 -13.94 -23.56 9.53
N GLN A 57 -13.08 -22.93 10.33
CA GLN A 57 -13.50 -22.02 11.41
C GLN A 57 -14.32 -20.84 10.87
N ILE A 58 -13.86 -20.21 9.78
CA ILE A 58 -14.56 -19.11 9.10
C ILE A 58 -15.93 -19.58 8.60
N ALA A 59 -15.99 -20.76 7.97
CA ALA A 59 -17.24 -21.33 7.46
C ALA A 59 -18.24 -21.57 8.59
N GLN A 60 -17.79 -22.14 9.71
CA GLN A 60 -18.63 -22.39 10.89
C GLN A 60 -19.21 -21.10 11.45
N VAL A 61 -18.38 -20.08 11.64
CA VAL A 61 -18.82 -18.77 12.18
C VAL A 61 -19.81 -18.10 11.22
N ARG A 62 -19.53 -18.11 9.91
CA ARG A 62 -20.45 -17.56 8.90
C ARG A 62 -21.81 -18.26 8.93
N GLN A 63 -21.80 -19.59 8.98
CA GLN A 63 -23.03 -20.40 9.02
C GLN A 63 -23.81 -20.15 10.32
N ALA A 64 -23.14 -20.03 11.46
CA ALA A 64 -23.75 -19.69 12.74
C ALA A 64 -24.44 -18.31 12.70
N GLN A 65 -23.86 -17.35 11.98
CA GLN A 65 -24.44 -16.02 11.77
C GLN A 65 -25.48 -15.96 10.64
N LYS A 66 -25.74 -17.08 9.94
CA LYS A 66 -26.66 -17.18 8.78
C LYS A 66 -26.33 -16.21 7.64
N ILE A 67 -25.06 -15.85 7.48
CA ILE A 67 -24.59 -14.97 6.40
C ILE A 67 -24.36 -15.81 5.14
N SER A 68 -24.89 -15.41 3.98
CA SER A 68 -24.61 -16.10 2.71
C SER A 68 -23.20 -15.80 2.19
N LEU A 69 -22.66 -16.64 1.31
CA LEU A 69 -21.35 -16.39 0.69
C LEU A 69 -21.35 -15.06 -0.11
N GLU A 70 -22.48 -14.74 -0.74
CA GLU A 70 -22.71 -13.50 -1.50
C GLU A 70 -22.72 -12.26 -0.62
N GLN A 71 -23.36 -12.35 0.55
CA GLN A 71 -23.33 -11.28 1.54
C GLN A 71 -21.91 -11.07 2.06
N LEU A 72 -21.19 -12.16 2.38
CA LEU A 72 -19.80 -12.07 2.83
C LEU A 72 -18.89 -11.45 1.75
N HIS A 73 -19.12 -11.80 0.48
CA HIS A 73 -18.46 -11.16 -0.66
C HIS A 73 -18.73 -9.65 -0.70
N PHE A 74 -19.99 -9.24 -0.54
CA PHE A 74 -20.36 -7.82 -0.55
C PHE A 74 -19.68 -7.02 0.57
N LEU A 75 -19.61 -7.60 1.77
CA LEU A 75 -18.99 -7.00 2.96
C LEU A 75 -17.48 -6.89 2.85
N THR A 76 -16.81 -7.96 2.40
CA THR A 76 -15.34 -8.06 2.41
C THR A 76 -14.68 -7.64 1.10
N LYS A 77 -15.46 -7.58 0.02
CA LYS A 77 -15.01 -7.42 -1.38
C LYS A 77 -14.03 -8.51 -1.83
N VAL A 78 -13.99 -9.65 -1.15
CA VAL A 78 -13.20 -10.83 -1.55
C VAL A 78 -14.01 -11.63 -2.57
N PRO A 79 -13.48 -11.97 -3.76
CA PRO A 79 -14.22 -12.71 -4.79
C PRO A 79 -14.82 -14.02 -4.28
N LEU A 80 -16.05 -14.33 -4.74
CA LEU A 80 -16.78 -15.55 -4.34
C LEU A 80 -15.99 -16.84 -4.57
N TYR A 81 -15.25 -16.91 -5.66
CA TYR A 81 -14.40 -18.04 -5.98
C TYR A 81 -13.36 -18.31 -4.89
N HIS A 82 -12.68 -17.26 -4.39
CA HIS A 82 -11.69 -17.39 -3.32
C HIS A 82 -12.32 -17.63 -1.95
N LEU A 83 -13.49 -17.04 -1.67
CA LEU A 83 -14.24 -17.36 -0.44
C LEU A 83 -14.61 -18.83 -0.39
N LYS A 84 -15.12 -19.37 -1.50
CA LYS A 84 -15.46 -20.79 -1.63
C LYS A 84 -14.22 -21.68 -1.50
N ALA A 85 -13.12 -21.32 -2.16
CA ALA A 85 -11.86 -22.04 -2.04
C ALA A 85 -11.31 -22.04 -0.61
N LEU A 86 -11.40 -20.90 0.08
CA LEU A 86 -10.96 -20.74 1.47
C LEU A 86 -11.79 -21.61 2.42
N GLU A 87 -13.13 -21.54 2.35
CA GLU A 87 -14.03 -22.36 3.20
C GLU A 87 -13.90 -23.87 2.91
N MET A 88 -13.55 -24.25 1.68
CA MET A 88 -13.31 -25.65 1.30
C MET A 88 -11.87 -26.12 1.56
N GLY A 89 -10.99 -25.25 2.06
CA GLY A 89 -9.57 -25.56 2.26
C GLY A 89 -8.82 -25.92 0.96
N ARG A 90 -9.27 -25.43 -0.20
CA ARG A 90 -8.67 -25.68 -1.51
C ARG A 90 -7.56 -24.68 -1.79
N VAL A 91 -6.40 -24.98 -1.22
CA VAL A 91 -5.27 -24.06 -1.21
C VAL A 91 -4.72 -23.77 -2.62
N GLU A 92 -4.76 -24.76 -3.51
CA GLU A 92 -4.32 -24.66 -4.90
C GLU A 92 -5.10 -23.61 -5.72
N LEU A 93 -6.31 -23.25 -5.28
CA LEU A 93 -7.19 -22.29 -5.96
C LEU A 93 -7.10 -20.88 -5.36
N LEU A 94 -6.30 -20.70 -4.32
CA LEU A 94 -6.08 -19.42 -3.67
C LEU A 94 -4.95 -18.66 -4.37
N PRO A 95 -5.00 -17.31 -4.35
CA PRO A 95 -3.91 -16.49 -4.86
C PRO A 95 -2.68 -16.56 -3.93
N GLU A 96 -1.66 -15.76 -4.24
CA GLU A 96 -0.44 -15.68 -3.43
C GLU A 96 -0.74 -15.52 -1.92
N PRO A 97 0.04 -16.16 -1.03
CA PRO A 97 -0.18 -16.16 0.42
C PRO A 97 -0.35 -14.76 1.05
N ILE A 98 0.29 -13.74 0.48
CA ILE A 98 0.16 -12.35 0.90
C ILE A 98 -1.29 -11.84 0.76
N TYR A 99 -1.99 -12.21 -0.32
CA TYR A 99 -3.38 -11.84 -0.53
C TYR A 99 -4.30 -12.65 0.37
N VAL A 100 -4.02 -13.95 0.54
CA VAL A 100 -4.79 -14.84 1.42
C VAL A 100 -4.81 -14.31 2.86
N ARG A 101 -3.66 -13.85 3.36
CA ARG A 101 -3.58 -13.22 4.69
C ARG A 101 -4.48 -11.98 4.80
N GLY A 102 -4.47 -11.12 3.77
CA GLY A 102 -5.37 -9.97 3.70
C GLY A 102 -6.85 -10.35 3.58
N PHE A 103 -7.17 -11.48 2.95
CA PHE A 103 -8.53 -12.01 2.88
C PHE A 103 -9.00 -12.45 4.26
N ILE A 104 -8.20 -13.26 4.95
CA ILE A 104 -8.52 -13.76 6.30
C ILE A 104 -8.72 -12.61 7.27
N ARG A 105 -7.87 -11.58 7.23
CA ARG A 105 -8.05 -10.39 8.07
C ARG A 105 -9.41 -9.73 7.82
N ARG A 106 -9.74 -9.45 6.56
CA ARG A 106 -11.01 -8.79 6.20
C ARG A 106 -12.22 -9.64 6.55
N ILE A 107 -12.15 -10.95 6.31
CA ILE A 107 -13.23 -11.89 6.61
C ILE A 107 -13.43 -12.00 8.12
N GLY A 108 -12.36 -12.18 8.88
CA GLY A 108 -12.41 -12.21 10.34
C GLY A 108 -13.05 -10.94 10.91
N SER A 109 -12.60 -9.77 10.47
CA SER A 109 -13.19 -8.49 10.88
C SER A 109 -14.67 -8.36 10.50
N ALA A 110 -15.07 -8.82 9.30
CA ALA A 110 -16.46 -8.77 8.87
C ALA A 110 -17.39 -9.72 9.66
N LEU A 111 -16.85 -10.84 10.16
CA LEU A 111 -17.56 -11.79 11.01
C LEU A 111 -17.51 -11.43 12.52
N GLY A 112 -16.91 -10.28 12.88
CA GLY A 112 -16.77 -9.85 14.28
C GLY A 112 -15.68 -10.61 15.06
N LEU A 113 -14.78 -11.31 14.37
CA LEU A 113 -13.59 -11.94 14.95
C LEU A 113 -12.41 -10.96 14.94
N ASP A 114 -11.39 -11.25 15.74
CA ASP A 114 -10.10 -10.56 15.62
C ASP A 114 -9.36 -11.02 14.36
N GLY A 115 -9.67 -10.36 13.24
CA GLY A 115 -9.07 -10.65 11.95
C GLY A 115 -7.55 -10.51 11.92
N GLU A 116 -6.96 -9.65 12.75
CA GLU A 116 -5.50 -9.50 12.83
C GLU A 116 -4.87 -10.71 13.51
N CYS A 117 -5.46 -11.16 14.63
CA CYS A 117 -5.02 -12.37 15.32
C CYS A 117 -5.16 -13.62 14.44
N LEU A 118 -6.29 -13.76 13.74
CA LEU A 118 -6.50 -14.86 12.78
C LEU A 118 -5.42 -14.87 11.69
N ALA A 119 -5.16 -13.71 11.09
CA ALA A 119 -4.14 -13.57 10.04
C ALA A 119 -2.70 -13.71 10.55
N ALA A 120 -2.44 -13.42 11.83
CA ALA A 120 -1.15 -13.63 12.48
C ALA A 120 -0.90 -15.10 12.83
N SER A 121 -1.96 -15.91 12.97
CA SER A 121 -1.85 -17.35 13.25
C SER A 121 -1.39 -18.18 12.05
N LEU A 122 -1.29 -17.58 10.86
CA LEU A 122 -0.69 -18.21 9.68
C LEU A 122 0.84 -18.06 9.73
N PRO A 123 1.61 -19.11 9.38
CA PRO A 123 3.07 -19.02 9.32
C PRO A 123 3.51 -17.97 8.29
N ILE A 124 4.43 -17.11 8.70
CA ILE A 124 4.96 -15.98 7.89
C ILE A 124 5.84 -16.48 6.74
N THR A 125 6.21 -17.76 6.75
CA THR A 125 7.28 -18.39 5.96
C THR A 125 7.08 -18.35 4.44
N ALA A 126 5.85 -18.15 3.95
CA ALA A 126 5.55 -18.09 2.51
C ALA A 126 5.54 -16.67 1.90
N LEU A 127 5.94 -15.64 2.65
CA LEU A 127 6.21 -14.32 2.08
C LEU A 127 7.57 -14.38 1.39
N ASN A 128 7.55 -14.71 0.10
CA ASN A 128 8.68 -14.60 -0.82
C ASN A 128 9.48 -13.31 -0.50
N LYS A 129 10.73 -13.51 -0.06
CA LYS A 129 11.64 -12.49 0.49
C LYS A 129 11.98 -11.35 -0.49
N SER A 130 11.50 -11.42 -1.74
CA SER A 130 11.86 -10.50 -2.82
C SER A 130 10.90 -9.34 -3.05
N VAL A 131 9.73 -9.30 -2.41
CA VAL A 131 8.83 -8.14 -2.48
C VAL A 131 8.39 -7.76 -1.08
N LEU A 132 9.28 -7.12 -0.32
CA LEU A 132 8.80 -6.23 0.73
C LEU A 132 8.25 -5.00 0.00
N PRO A 133 6.92 -4.78 -0.09
CA PRO A 133 6.47 -3.40 -0.03
C PRO A 133 7.04 -2.90 1.29
N SER A 134 7.91 -1.90 1.24
CA SER A 134 8.29 -1.13 2.42
C SER A 134 7.03 -0.48 2.98
N TYR A 135 6.22 -1.26 3.68
CA TYR A 135 5.16 -0.79 4.54
C TYR A 135 5.88 -0.14 5.71
N LYS A 136 6.29 1.11 5.50
CA LYS A 136 6.40 2.04 6.61
C LYS A 136 4.98 2.11 7.15
N PRO A 137 4.67 1.57 8.34
CA PRO A 137 3.44 1.97 8.99
C PRO A 137 3.53 3.49 9.00
N SER A 138 2.60 4.16 8.31
CA SER A 138 2.40 5.57 8.54
C SER A 138 2.12 5.62 10.03
N LYS A 139 3.14 6.04 10.80
CA LYS A 139 2.93 6.55 12.16
C LYS A 139 1.68 7.44 12.05
N PRO A 140 0.79 7.51 13.07
CA PRO A 140 -0.08 8.66 13.18
C PRO A 140 0.85 9.85 13.37
N ARG A 141 1.40 10.31 12.25
CA ARG A 141 2.06 11.57 12.11
C ARG A 141 0.95 12.50 12.53
N LEU A 142 1.29 13.31 13.52
CA LEU A 142 0.55 14.47 13.95
C LEU A 142 0.45 15.40 12.72
N GLU A 143 -0.25 14.94 11.68
CA GLU A 143 -0.62 15.63 10.47
C GLU A 143 -1.73 16.53 10.97
N LEU A 144 -1.33 17.75 11.30
CA LEU A 144 -2.20 18.89 11.44
C LEU A 144 -3.25 18.79 10.32
N PHE A 145 -4.46 18.37 10.70
CA PHE A 145 -5.57 18.09 9.81
C PHE A 145 -5.97 19.40 9.10
N PHE A 146 -5.25 19.77 8.04
CA PHE A 146 -5.70 20.78 7.08
C PHE A 146 -6.80 20.16 6.24
N SER A 147 -7.94 19.92 6.90
CA SER A 147 -9.19 19.62 6.23
C SER A 147 -9.50 20.76 5.26
N PRO A 148 -10.08 20.48 4.08
CA PRO A 148 -10.55 21.51 3.14
C PRO A 148 -11.40 22.61 3.83
N VAL A 149 -12.07 22.24 4.93
CA VAL A 149 -12.84 23.12 5.82
C VAL A 149 -12.04 24.32 6.37
N TYR A 150 -10.75 24.17 6.68
CA TYR A 150 -9.95 25.27 7.26
C TYR A 150 -9.75 26.41 6.25
N PHE A 151 -9.63 26.09 4.95
CA PHE A 151 -9.57 27.10 3.90
C PHE A 151 -10.87 27.91 3.77
N TYR A 152 -12.03 27.32 4.10
CA TYR A 152 -13.28 28.07 4.17
C TYR A 152 -13.33 29.00 5.39
N PHE A 153 -12.84 28.56 6.56
CA PHE A 153 -12.78 29.42 7.74
C PHE A 153 -11.82 30.61 7.57
N THR A 154 -10.64 30.41 6.98
CA THR A 154 -9.73 31.53 6.68
C THR A 154 -10.33 32.49 5.65
N TYR A 155 -10.98 31.98 4.61
CA TYR A 155 -11.72 32.80 3.64
C TYR A 155 -12.83 33.62 4.31
N ILE A 156 -13.68 33.01 5.15
CA ILE A 156 -14.74 33.70 5.89
C ILE A 156 -14.15 34.78 6.81
N ALA A 157 -13.06 34.49 7.52
CA ALA A 157 -12.39 35.45 8.38
C ALA A 157 -11.88 36.68 7.61
N ILE A 158 -11.28 36.46 6.43
CA ILE A 158 -10.81 37.55 5.55
C ILE A 158 -11.99 38.40 5.06
N VAL A 159 -13.10 37.78 4.65
CA VAL A 159 -14.30 38.50 4.19
C VAL A 159 -14.90 39.35 5.31
N ILE A 160 -15.04 38.80 6.52
CA ILE A 160 -15.57 39.55 7.68
C ILE A 160 -14.65 40.73 8.01
N ALA A 161 -13.32 40.54 8.01
CA ALA A 161 -12.37 41.60 8.27
C ALA A 161 -12.45 42.73 7.22
N ALA A 162 -12.59 42.38 5.93
CA ALA A 162 -12.75 43.36 4.85
C ALA A 162 -14.06 44.15 4.98
N LEU A 163 -15.18 43.48 5.27
CA LEU A 163 -16.48 44.14 5.49
C LEU A 163 -16.44 45.06 6.72
N ALA A 164 -15.81 44.62 7.82
CA ALA A 164 -15.65 45.44 9.01
C ALA A 164 -14.78 46.67 8.73
N ALA A 165 -13.69 46.53 7.96
CA ALA A 165 -12.84 47.64 7.55
C ALA A 165 -13.58 48.66 6.66
N LEU A 166 -14.36 48.18 5.67
CA LEU A 166 -15.19 49.05 4.83
C LEU A 166 -16.29 49.75 5.64
N SER A 167 -16.94 49.04 6.57
CA SER A 167 -17.93 49.62 7.48
C SER A 167 -17.31 50.69 8.37
N TRP A 168 -16.07 50.48 8.82
CA TRP A 168 -15.35 51.47 9.61
C TRP A 168 -14.99 52.69 8.77
N LEU A 169 -14.45 52.49 7.57
CA LEU A 169 -14.08 53.58 6.67
C LEU A 169 -15.29 54.42 6.22
N SER A 170 -16.45 53.79 6.00
CA SER A 170 -17.68 54.51 5.65
C SER A 170 -18.20 55.36 6.81
N HIS A 171 -18.10 54.86 8.05
CA HIS A 171 -18.49 55.64 9.24
C HIS A 171 -17.56 56.81 9.53
N GLN A 172 -16.28 56.71 9.14
CA GLN A 172 -15.34 57.83 9.21
C GLN A 172 -15.60 58.87 8.11
N CYS A 173 -16.37 58.55 7.06
CA CYS A 173 -16.77 59.49 6.04
C CYS A 173 -18.07 60.21 6.46
N LYS A 174 -17.93 61.27 7.27
CA LYS A 174 -18.93 62.34 7.27
C LYS A 174 -18.81 63.07 5.93
N PRO A 175 -19.86 63.16 5.10
CA PRO A 175 -19.77 63.89 3.85
C PRO A 175 -19.53 65.38 4.17
N ILE A 176 -18.42 65.93 3.67
CA ILE A 176 -18.20 67.39 3.65
C ILE A 176 -19.13 67.95 2.57
N CYS A 177 -20.42 68.06 2.88
CA CYS A 177 -21.36 68.78 2.05
C CYS A 177 -21.26 70.28 2.38
N ASN A 178 -20.23 70.94 1.84
CA ASN A 178 -20.27 72.40 1.69
C ASN A 178 -21.04 72.69 0.39
N TYR A 179 -22.37 72.77 0.49
CA TYR A 179 -23.20 73.28 -0.59
C TYR A 179 -23.01 74.80 -0.67
N PRO A 180 -22.47 75.38 -1.76
CA PRO A 180 -22.32 76.83 -1.85
C PRO A 180 -23.69 77.49 -1.86
N GLN A 181 -23.97 78.26 -0.81
CA GLN A 181 -25.10 79.19 -0.77
C GLN A 181 -24.89 80.24 -1.86
N PHE A 182 -25.68 80.18 -2.93
CA PHE A 182 -25.68 81.22 -3.96
C PHE A 182 -26.34 82.46 -3.37
N THR A 183 -25.55 83.32 -2.73
CA THR A 183 -26.03 84.59 -2.17
C THR A 183 -26.35 85.52 -3.33
N ASN A 184 -27.64 85.65 -3.62
CA ASN A 184 -28.23 86.59 -4.54
C ASN A 184 -28.13 88.01 -3.96
N ASN A 185 -27.03 88.70 -4.28
CA ASN A 185 -26.86 90.11 -3.99
C ASN A 185 -27.22 90.92 -5.24
N THR A 186 -28.36 91.59 -5.15
CA THR A 186 -28.77 92.77 -5.91
C THR A 186 -27.66 93.81 -5.91
N VAL A 187 -27.11 94.10 -7.08
CA VAL A 187 -26.37 95.33 -7.34
C VAL A 187 -27.28 96.21 -8.18
N GLU A 188 -27.81 97.23 -7.52
CA GLU A 188 -28.31 98.45 -8.13
C GLU A 188 -27.28 98.99 -9.14
N LEU A 189 -27.71 99.19 -10.38
CA LEU A 189 -27.11 100.22 -11.23
C LEU A 189 -28.15 101.34 -11.33
N ASN A 190 -27.77 102.44 -10.70
CA ASN A 190 -28.43 103.74 -10.68
C ASN A 190 -28.79 104.25 -12.09
N ASP A 191 -29.81 105.11 -12.07
CA ASP A 191 -30.19 106.10 -13.08
C ASP A 191 -29.01 106.84 -13.74
#